data_AF-A0AAD6HMG7-F1
#
_entry.id   AF-A0AAD6HMG7-F1
#
_cell.length_a   1.000
_cell.length_b   1.000
_cell.length_c   1.000
_cell.angle_alpha   90.00
_cell.angle_beta   90.00
_cell.angle_gamma   90.00
#
_symmetry.space_group_name_H-M   'P 1'
#
loop_
_entity.id
_entity.type
_entity.pdbx_description
1 polymer ?
#
loop_
_entity_poly.entity_id
_entity_poly.type
_entity_poly.pdbx_seq_one_letter_code
_entity_poly.pdbx_strand_id
1 'polypeptide(L)'
;MFKNKEIIGRTVPIEHGHEKPAPKMQYVRLGNSGLKARSPKNYEEVSRLIFGTATYGIKSDVACHVEKEEALTHLQSAWELGFNTFNTSNFYCNGVSEEILGEFIKTVPREAVVIMTKASISSQLKTISRCHFPVGDSAKTGPAGLTLSSGSNRKHIFDNVKAALKRLQTDYMDVMQIEETMQALHDVVQAD
;
A
#
# COMPACT_ATOMS: atom_id res chain seq x y z
N MET A 1 8.71 14.04 18.34
CA MET A 1 8.11 13.85 19.68
C MET A 1 6.68 14.35 19.60
N PHE A 2 5.77 13.49 19.16
CA PHE A 2 4.37 13.84 18.96
C PHE A 2 3.72 13.89 20.35
N LYS A 3 3.25 15.07 20.74
CA LYS A 3 2.49 15.21 21.98
C LYS A 3 1.18 14.48 21.79
N ASN A 4 0.96 13.44 22.60
CA ASN A 4 -0.32 12.78 22.79
C ASN A 4 -1.38 13.85 23.10
N LYS A 5 -2.03 14.40 22.07
CA LYS A 5 -3.41 14.81 22.24
C LYS A 5 -4.15 13.50 22.36
N GLU A 6 -4.48 13.19 23.60
CA GLU A 6 -5.46 12.21 23.98
C GLU A 6 -6.54 12.13 22.90
N ILE A 7 -6.60 11.02 22.17
CA ILE A 7 -7.73 10.71 21.30
C ILE A 7 -8.80 10.21 22.26
N ILE A 8 -9.42 11.19 22.91
CA ILE A 8 -10.48 10.99 23.87
C ILE A 8 -11.68 10.55 23.06
N GLY A 9 -12.17 9.35 23.35
CA GLY A 9 -13.49 8.96 22.94
C GLY A 9 -13.54 8.43 21.52
N ARG A 10 -14.07 7.22 21.43
CA ARG A 10 -14.62 6.62 20.24
C ARG A 10 -15.73 7.53 19.71
N THR A 11 -15.55 8.70 19.13
CA THR A 11 -16.70 9.48 18.62
C THR A 11 -16.39 10.01 17.24
N VAL A 12 -17.12 9.50 16.25
CA VAL A 12 -17.13 10.08 14.91
C VAL A 12 -18.08 11.27 14.98
N PRO A 13 -17.63 12.51 14.74
CA PRO A 13 -18.54 13.65 14.68
C PRO A 13 -19.50 13.43 13.51
N ILE A 14 -20.78 13.26 13.82
CA ILE A 14 -21.85 13.29 12.84
C ILE A 14 -22.37 14.73 12.87
N GLU A 15 -22.53 15.37 11.70
CA GLU A 15 -23.22 16.66 11.65
C GLU A 15 -24.56 16.54 12.40
N HIS A 16 -24.87 17.57 13.22
CA HIS A 16 -26.04 17.67 14.11
C HIS A 16 -25.90 17.17 15.57
N GLY A 17 -24.68 17.14 16.13
CA GLY A 17 -24.51 17.06 17.60
C GLY A 17 -24.81 15.69 18.21
N HIS A 18 -24.84 14.64 17.41
CA HIS A 18 -24.95 13.26 17.89
C HIS A 18 -23.57 12.61 17.91
N GLU A 19 -23.04 12.43 19.12
CA GLU A 19 -21.86 11.60 19.35
C GLU A 19 -22.25 10.13 19.42
N LYS A 20 -21.72 9.31 18.50
CA LYS A 20 -21.84 7.84 18.59
C LYS A 20 -20.49 7.21 18.87
N PRO A 21 -20.42 6.20 19.77
CA PRO A 21 -19.25 5.38 19.94
C PRO A 21 -18.77 4.85 18.59
N ALA A 22 -17.54 5.15 18.18
CA ALA A 22 -16.90 4.54 17.03
C ALA A 22 -16.97 3.01 17.20
N PRO A 23 -17.49 2.29 16.21
CA PRO A 23 -17.64 0.85 16.30
C PRO A 23 -16.24 0.22 16.48
N LYS A 24 -16.16 -0.84 17.28
CA LYS A 24 -14.91 -1.58 17.45
C LYS A 24 -14.54 -2.24 16.11
N MET A 25 -13.29 -2.08 15.67
CA MET A 25 -12.80 -2.74 14.46
C MET A 25 -13.02 -4.25 14.53
N GLN A 26 -13.53 -4.80 13.43
CA GLN A 26 -13.63 -6.23 13.22
C GLN A 26 -12.45 -6.68 12.37
N TYR A 27 -11.97 -7.89 12.64
CA TYR A 27 -10.89 -8.51 11.90
C TYR A 27 -11.43 -9.74 11.20
N VAL A 28 -10.98 -9.96 9.97
CA VAL A 28 -11.45 -11.03 9.10
C VAL A 28 -10.27 -11.70 8.42
N ARG A 29 -10.49 -12.94 8.00
CA ARG A 29 -9.50 -13.67 7.22
C ARG A 29 -9.53 -13.22 5.75
N LEU A 30 -8.35 -12.95 5.18
CA LEU A 30 -8.22 -12.60 3.76
C LEU A 30 -8.20 -13.86 2.88
N GLY A 31 -9.39 -14.45 2.64
CA GLY A 31 -9.54 -15.62 1.78
C GLY A 31 -8.68 -16.82 2.20
N ASN A 32 -8.01 -17.44 1.23
CA ASN A 32 -7.13 -18.59 1.44
C ASN A 32 -5.65 -18.23 1.60
N SER A 33 -5.30 -16.95 1.78
CA SER A 33 -3.92 -16.43 1.80
C SER A 33 -2.99 -17.03 2.86
N GLY A 34 -3.54 -17.79 3.81
CA GLY A 34 -2.75 -18.38 4.90
C GLY A 34 -2.44 -17.40 6.02
N LEU A 35 -2.81 -16.10 5.88
CA LEU A 35 -2.98 -15.18 7.01
C LEU A 35 -4.06 -15.79 7.90
N LYS A 36 -3.64 -16.56 8.91
CA LYS A 36 -4.50 -17.40 9.73
C LYS A 36 -4.20 -17.11 11.20
N ALA A 37 -5.20 -16.61 11.91
CA ALA A 37 -5.19 -16.65 13.37
C ALA A 37 -4.90 -18.08 13.87
N ARG A 38 -3.73 -18.28 14.49
CA ARG A 38 -3.44 -19.46 15.29
C ARG A 38 -3.28 -19.11 16.77
N SER A 39 -4.15 -18.25 17.30
CA SER A 39 -4.39 -18.06 18.74
C SER A 39 -5.53 -17.05 18.91
N PRO A 40 -6.31 -17.08 20.00
CA PRO A 40 -7.22 -16.00 20.38
C PRO A 40 -6.55 -14.62 20.58
N LYS A 41 -5.23 -14.51 20.35
CA LYS A 41 -4.41 -13.31 20.44
C LYS A 41 -3.39 -13.13 19.28
N ASN A 42 -3.55 -13.80 18.13
CA ASN A 42 -2.55 -13.75 17.05
C ASN A 42 -2.93 -12.84 15.86
N TYR A 43 -1.95 -12.06 15.45
CA TYR A 43 -1.94 -10.91 14.54
C TYR A 43 -2.17 -11.21 13.05
N GLU A 44 -2.85 -12.30 12.69
CA GLU A 44 -2.95 -12.77 11.30
C GLU A 44 -4.37 -12.66 10.71
N GLU A 45 -5.09 -11.61 11.10
CA GLU A 45 -6.36 -11.22 10.50
C GLU A 45 -6.24 -9.79 9.97
N VAL A 46 -6.89 -9.50 8.84
CA VAL A 46 -6.92 -8.15 8.29
C VAL A 46 -8.08 -7.38 8.88
N SER A 47 -7.91 -6.07 9.11
CA SER A 47 -9.01 -5.18 9.44
C SER A 47 -10.08 -5.30 8.35
N ARG A 48 -11.35 -5.43 8.76
CA ARG A 48 -12.49 -5.62 7.84
C ARG A 48 -12.57 -4.51 6.78
N LEU A 49 -12.07 -3.34 7.13
CA LEU A 49 -11.81 -2.24 6.22
C LEU A 49 -10.30 -2.12 5.99
N ILE A 50 -9.90 -1.88 4.74
CA ILE A 50 -8.52 -1.67 4.35
C ILE A 50 -8.32 -0.17 4.13
N PHE A 51 -7.24 0.37 4.67
CA PHE A 51 -6.94 1.79 4.55
C PHE A 51 -6.14 2.06 3.28
N GLY A 52 -6.71 2.79 2.31
CA GLY A 52 -6.05 3.12 1.05
C GLY A 52 -5.23 4.42 1.11
N THR A 53 -4.04 4.43 0.52
CA THR A 53 -3.10 5.57 0.58
C THR A 53 -2.89 6.26 -0.79
N ALA A 54 -3.84 6.12 -1.71
CA ALA A 54 -3.68 6.52 -3.11
C ALA A 54 -3.37 8.01 -3.33
N THR A 55 -3.84 8.87 -2.44
CA THR A 55 -3.76 10.34 -2.55
C THR A 55 -2.55 10.94 -1.82
N TYR A 56 -1.71 10.10 -1.19
CA TYR A 56 -0.63 10.55 -0.31
C TYR A 56 0.61 10.95 -1.08
N GLY A 57 0.94 12.24 -1.01
CA GLY A 57 2.00 12.90 -1.74
C GLY A 57 1.46 14.04 -2.62
N ILE A 58 2.35 14.99 -2.97
CA ILE A 58 2.01 16.19 -3.74
C ILE A 58 2.62 16.14 -5.16
N LYS A 59 3.04 14.95 -5.63
CA LYS A 59 3.70 14.81 -6.94
C LYS A 59 2.70 14.70 -8.08
N SER A 60 2.67 15.73 -8.93
CA SER A 60 2.32 15.83 -10.36
C SER A 60 1.09 15.13 -10.96
N ASP A 61 0.31 14.36 -10.20
CA ASP A 61 -0.93 13.73 -10.63
C ASP A 61 -2.15 14.38 -9.95
N VAL A 62 -3.29 14.40 -10.64
CA VAL A 62 -4.55 15.00 -10.17
C VAL A 62 -5.09 14.34 -8.89
N ALA A 63 -4.69 13.10 -8.63
CA ALA A 63 -5.06 12.37 -7.41
C ALA A 63 -4.15 12.68 -6.20
N CYS A 64 -3.00 13.33 -6.40
CA CYS A 64 -1.96 13.52 -5.38
C CYS A 64 -2.07 14.89 -4.74
N HIS A 65 -2.71 14.95 -3.57
CA HIS A 65 -3.05 16.22 -2.92
C HIS A 65 -2.95 16.20 -1.39
N VAL A 66 -2.63 15.06 -0.76
CA VAL A 66 -2.46 15.00 0.70
C VAL A 66 -0.98 15.12 1.02
N GLU A 67 -0.62 16.15 1.79
CA GLU A 67 0.75 16.38 2.21
C GLU A 67 1.20 15.32 3.24
N LYS A 68 2.51 15.19 3.41
CA LYS A 68 3.10 14.14 4.24
C LYS A 68 2.62 14.20 5.69
N GLU A 69 2.62 15.37 6.30
CA GLU A 69 2.28 15.58 7.71
C GLU A 69 0.80 15.22 7.98
N GLU A 70 -0.08 15.57 7.06
CA GLU A 70 -1.49 15.23 7.11
C GLU A 70 -1.69 13.72 6.89
N ALA A 71 -1.02 13.13 5.90
CA ALA A 71 -1.05 11.70 5.65
C ALA A 71 -0.58 10.87 6.86
N LEU A 72 0.48 11.28 7.54
CA LEU A 72 0.96 10.63 8.77
C LEU A 72 -0.09 10.74 9.90
N THR A 73 -0.78 11.87 10.00
CA THR A 73 -1.87 12.05 10.96
C THR A 73 -3.03 11.09 10.67
N HIS A 74 -3.42 10.96 9.40
CA HIS A 74 -4.46 10.02 8.98
C HIS A 74 -4.08 8.55 9.28
N LEU A 75 -2.84 8.15 8.99
CA LEU A 75 -2.36 6.80 9.26
C LEU A 75 -2.36 6.49 10.76
N GLN A 76 -1.93 7.44 11.59
CA GLN A 76 -1.97 7.32 13.03
C GLN A 76 -3.41 7.17 13.54
N SER A 77 -4.32 8.02 13.08
CA SER A 77 -5.74 7.91 13.44
C SER A 77 -6.37 6.60 13.00
N ALA A 78 -6.02 6.10 11.81
CA ALA A 78 -6.48 4.79 11.34
C ALA A 78 -5.99 3.67 12.26
N TRP A 79 -4.72 3.70 12.66
CA TRP A 79 -4.16 2.73 13.60
C TRP A 79 -4.86 2.73 14.95
N GLU A 80 -5.15 3.91 15.50
CA GLU A 80 -5.87 4.06 16.77
C GLU A 80 -7.33 3.59 16.68
N LEU A 81 -7.93 3.66 15.50
CA LEU A 81 -9.24 3.08 15.19
C LEU A 81 -9.20 1.56 14.95
N GLY A 82 -8.01 0.94 15.00
CA GLY A 82 -7.80 -0.50 14.85
C GLY A 82 -7.55 -0.97 13.43
N PHE A 83 -7.26 -0.08 12.48
CA PHE A 83 -6.77 -0.51 11.17
C PHE A 83 -5.38 -1.13 11.32
N ASN A 84 -5.21 -2.32 10.77
CA ASN A 84 -3.90 -2.94 10.66
C ASN A 84 -3.48 -3.18 9.20
N THR A 85 -4.39 -3.00 8.25
CA THR A 85 -4.14 -3.30 6.83
C THR A 85 -4.15 -2.03 5.99
N PHE A 86 -3.02 -1.77 5.32
CA PHE A 86 -2.80 -0.57 4.51
C PHE A 86 -2.50 -0.94 3.06
N ASN A 87 -3.24 -0.34 2.14
CA ASN A 87 -3.07 -0.53 0.72
C ASN A 87 -2.36 0.65 0.05
N THR A 88 -1.26 0.35 -0.64
CA THR A 88 -0.46 1.31 -1.42
C THR A 88 -0.14 0.77 -2.82
N SER A 89 0.68 1.48 -3.58
CA SER A 89 1.15 1.12 -4.92
C SER A 89 2.38 1.95 -5.30
N ASN A 90 3.27 1.38 -6.11
CA ASN A 90 4.37 2.13 -6.73
C ASN A 90 3.87 3.25 -7.67
N PHE A 91 2.61 3.22 -8.12
CA PHE A 91 1.98 4.28 -8.93
C PHE A 91 1.45 5.44 -8.10
N TYR A 92 1.11 5.21 -6.83
CA TYR A 92 0.50 6.25 -6.01
C TYR A 92 1.53 7.36 -5.74
N CYS A 93 1.29 8.52 -6.37
CA CYS A 93 2.15 9.70 -6.34
C CYS A 93 3.62 9.39 -6.68
N ASN A 94 3.84 8.55 -7.70
CA ASN A 94 5.17 8.09 -8.13
C ASN A 94 5.99 7.47 -6.99
N GLY A 95 5.35 6.63 -6.17
CA GLY A 95 5.97 5.92 -5.05
C GLY A 95 6.11 6.72 -3.77
N VAL A 96 5.74 8.01 -3.76
CA VAL A 96 5.77 8.84 -2.53
C VAL A 96 4.81 8.29 -1.48
N SER A 97 3.68 7.70 -1.89
CA SER A 97 2.76 7.04 -0.97
C SER A 97 3.43 5.90 -0.19
N GLU A 98 4.31 5.12 -0.85
CA GLU A 98 5.08 4.05 -0.19
C GLU A 98 6.13 4.62 0.77
N GLU A 99 6.76 5.76 0.43
CA GLU A 99 7.71 6.44 1.31
C GLU A 99 7.03 6.96 2.57
N ILE A 100 5.86 7.61 2.44
CA ILE A 100 5.07 8.11 3.57
C ILE A 100 4.59 6.95 4.45
N LEU A 101 4.07 5.88 3.86
CA LEU A 101 3.67 4.68 4.60
C LEU A 101 4.88 4.05 5.32
N GLY A 102 6.05 4.01 4.67
CA GLY A 102 7.30 3.52 5.23
C GLY A 102 7.76 4.29 6.48
N GLU A 103 7.53 5.60 6.51
CA GLU A 103 7.80 6.40 7.71
C GLU A 103 6.82 6.11 8.85
N PHE A 104 5.54 5.92 8.53
CA PHE A 104 4.53 5.56 9.53
C PHE A 104 4.79 4.18 10.14
N ILE A 105 5.11 3.15 9.36
CA ILE A 105 5.28 1.80 9.90
C ILE A 105 6.45 1.67 10.90
N LYS A 106 7.38 2.64 10.91
CA LYS A 106 8.46 2.71 11.91
C LYS A 106 7.98 3.15 13.29
N THR A 107 6.79 3.73 13.40
CA THR A 107 6.22 4.22 14.66
C THR A 107 5.33 3.18 15.35
N VAL A 108 5.04 2.06 14.68
CA VAL A 108 4.17 0.98 15.16
C VAL A 108 4.89 -0.38 15.05
N PRO A 109 4.45 -1.43 15.77
CA PRO A 109 5.03 -2.76 15.62
C PRO A 109 4.80 -3.29 14.19
N ARG A 110 5.88 -3.52 13.43
CA ARG A 110 5.82 -3.94 12.02
C ARG A 110 5.03 -5.23 11.84
N GLU A 111 5.16 -6.17 12.78
CA GLU A 111 4.49 -7.48 12.77
C GLU A 111 2.98 -7.40 12.98
N ALA A 112 2.49 -6.26 13.46
CA ALA A 112 1.07 -5.99 13.64
C ALA A 112 0.45 -5.25 12.44
N VAL A 113 1.23 -4.96 11.39
CA VAL A 113 0.79 -4.26 10.18
C VAL A 113 0.80 -5.21 8.98
N VAL A 114 -0.29 -5.21 8.21
CA VAL A 114 -0.39 -5.88 6.92
C VAL A 114 -0.24 -4.85 5.80
N ILE A 115 0.85 -4.95 5.05
CA ILE A 115 1.13 -4.07 3.91
C ILE A 115 0.70 -4.76 2.62
N MET A 116 -0.25 -4.15 1.92
CA MET A 116 -0.67 -4.56 0.58
C MET A 116 -0.16 -3.55 -0.45
N THR A 117 0.86 -3.90 -1.23
CA THR A 117 1.31 -3.05 -2.34
C THR A 117 0.96 -3.66 -3.70
N LYS A 118 1.05 -2.85 -4.74
CA LYS A 118 0.87 -3.26 -6.13
C LYS A 118 2.11 -2.86 -6.92
N ALA A 119 2.53 -3.72 -7.85
CA ALA A 119 3.35 -3.28 -8.97
C ALA A 119 2.47 -3.28 -10.22
N SER A 120 2.16 -2.09 -10.74
CA SER A 120 1.64 -2.05 -12.10
C SER A 120 2.78 -2.20 -13.10
N ILE A 121 2.44 -2.85 -14.20
CA ILE A 121 3.34 -3.52 -15.12
C ILE A 121 3.33 -2.84 -16.49
N SER A 122 2.49 -1.81 -16.64
CA SER A 122 2.23 -1.21 -17.94
C SER A 122 3.36 -0.29 -18.38
N SER A 123 4.11 -0.76 -19.38
CA SER A 123 5.04 0.03 -20.19
C SER A 123 4.34 1.08 -21.06
N GLN A 124 3.00 1.08 -21.12
CA GLN A 124 2.20 1.94 -22.00
C GLN A 124 1.70 3.22 -21.33
N LEU A 125 1.85 3.37 -20.01
CA LEU A 125 1.40 4.56 -19.27
C LEU A 125 2.34 5.78 -19.38
N LYS A 126 3.30 5.79 -20.32
CA LYS A 126 4.12 6.99 -20.61
C LYS A 126 3.32 8.13 -21.24
N THR A 127 2.15 7.85 -21.80
CA THR A 127 1.40 8.83 -22.62
C THR A 127 0.19 9.44 -21.91
N ILE A 128 -0.29 8.87 -20.79
CA ILE A 128 -1.58 9.28 -20.18
C ILE A 128 -1.43 9.95 -18.82
N SER A 129 -0.33 9.73 -18.09
CA SER A 129 -0.11 10.37 -16.78
C SER A 129 1.21 11.11 -16.75
N ARG A 130 1.21 12.33 -16.17
CA ARG A 130 2.41 13.15 -15.84
C ARG A 130 3.21 12.52 -14.69
N CYS A 131 3.31 11.19 -14.70
CA CYS A 131 3.84 10.36 -13.65
C CYS A 131 5.15 9.75 -14.15
N HIS A 132 6.26 10.30 -13.66
CA HIS A 132 7.58 9.76 -13.92
C HIS A 132 7.78 8.52 -13.05
N PHE A 133 7.76 7.35 -13.69
CA PHE A 133 7.84 6.06 -13.02
C PHE A 133 9.25 5.79 -12.46
N PRO A 134 9.40 5.57 -11.14
CA PRO A 134 10.66 5.12 -10.57
C PRO A 134 10.76 3.59 -10.70
N VAL A 135 10.83 3.10 -11.94
CA VAL A 135 11.03 1.66 -12.20
C VAL A 135 12.15 1.45 -13.20
N GLY A 136 13.36 1.32 -12.68
CA GLY A 136 14.56 1.14 -13.48
C GLY A 136 14.91 2.39 -14.29
N ASP A 137 16.18 2.54 -14.58
CA ASP A 137 16.65 3.61 -15.44
C ASP A 137 16.22 3.27 -16.88
N SER A 138 15.05 3.75 -17.31
CA SER A 138 14.58 3.55 -18.69
C SER A 138 15.47 4.24 -19.74
N ALA A 139 16.48 5.01 -19.30
CA ALA A 139 17.56 5.49 -20.15
C ALA A 139 18.61 4.40 -20.46
N LYS A 140 18.70 3.33 -19.66
CA LYS A 140 19.63 2.22 -19.89
C LYS A 140 19.06 1.24 -20.90
N THR A 141 19.21 1.58 -22.17
CA THR A 141 18.92 0.70 -23.29
C THR A 141 20.06 -0.31 -23.48
N GLY A 142 19.70 -1.59 -23.55
CA GLY A 142 20.60 -2.65 -23.99
C GLY A 142 20.78 -2.62 -25.52
N PRO A 143 21.40 -3.66 -26.09
CA PRO A 143 21.51 -3.80 -27.54
C PRO A 143 20.14 -3.63 -28.22
N ALA A 144 20.12 -2.95 -29.36
CA ALA A 144 18.90 -2.67 -30.14
C ALA A 144 17.82 -1.84 -29.42
N GLY A 145 18.15 -1.07 -28.37
CA GLY A 145 17.17 -0.24 -27.68
C GLY A 145 16.27 -1.03 -26.72
N LEU A 146 16.56 -2.31 -26.49
CA LEU A 146 15.75 -3.17 -25.65
C LEU A 146 15.98 -2.87 -24.17
N THR A 147 14.89 -2.78 -23.39
CA THR A 147 14.97 -2.65 -21.93
C THR A 147 14.20 -3.79 -21.28
N LEU A 148 14.89 -4.60 -20.48
CA LEU A 148 14.26 -5.57 -19.57
C LEU A 148 13.65 -4.88 -18.34
N SER A 149 13.78 -3.56 -18.27
CA SER A 149 13.29 -2.69 -17.19
C SER A 149 11.79 -2.39 -17.27
N SER A 150 11.05 -2.97 -18.21
CA SER A 150 9.61 -2.72 -18.40
C SER A 150 8.84 -4.02 -18.68
N GLY A 151 7.53 -4.02 -18.40
CA GLY A 151 6.62 -5.16 -18.64
C GLY A 151 6.66 -6.25 -17.57
N SER A 152 5.91 -7.34 -17.77
CA SER A 152 5.66 -8.39 -16.76
C SER A 152 6.78 -9.40 -16.56
N ASN A 153 7.98 -9.09 -17.03
CA ASN A 153 9.06 -10.06 -16.99
C ASN A 153 9.52 -10.31 -15.54
N ARG A 154 10.03 -11.53 -15.28
CA ARG A 154 10.46 -11.96 -13.94
C ARG A 154 11.41 -10.95 -13.29
N LYS A 155 12.41 -10.45 -14.04
CA LYS A 155 13.40 -9.50 -13.52
C LYS A 155 12.72 -8.21 -13.04
N HIS A 156 11.78 -7.68 -13.81
CA HIS A 156 11.05 -6.46 -13.49
C HIS A 156 10.21 -6.60 -12.22
N ILE A 157 9.57 -7.76 -12.01
CA ILE A 157 8.83 -8.03 -10.77
C ILE A 157 9.79 -7.96 -9.57
N PHE A 158 10.95 -8.64 -9.63
CA PHE A 158 11.94 -8.60 -8.55
C PHE A 158 12.49 -7.18 -8.31
N ASP A 159 12.75 -6.41 -9.36
CA ASP A 159 13.22 -5.04 -9.23
C ASP A 159 12.17 -4.12 -8.59
N ASN A 160 10.88 -4.31 -8.95
CA ASN A 160 9.77 -3.59 -8.31
C ASN A 160 9.65 -3.93 -6.82
N VAL A 161 9.74 -5.22 -6.46
CA VAL A 161 9.72 -5.64 -5.04
C VAL A 161 10.86 -4.98 -4.28
N LYS A 162 12.10 -5.02 -4.80
CA LYS A 162 13.25 -4.36 -4.14
C LYS A 162 13.05 -2.86 -4.00
N ALA A 163 12.51 -2.20 -5.03
CA ALA A 163 12.25 -0.78 -5.00
C ALA A 163 11.15 -0.41 -3.98
N ALA A 164 10.08 -1.20 -3.92
CA ALA A 164 9.00 -1.04 -2.96
C ALA A 164 9.49 -1.24 -1.52
N LEU A 165 10.24 -2.32 -1.24
CA LEU A 165 10.86 -2.56 0.07
C LEU A 165 11.77 -1.40 0.51
N LYS A 166 12.54 -0.83 -0.44
CA LYS A 166 13.39 0.33 -0.17
C LYS A 166 12.57 1.58 0.19
N ARG A 167 11.48 1.86 -0.54
CA ARG A 167 10.58 3.00 -0.26
C ARG A 167 9.81 2.82 1.04
N LEU A 168 9.28 1.63 1.28
CA LEU A 168 8.60 1.25 2.53
C LEU A 168 9.58 1.13 3.70
N GLN A 169 10.89 1.05 3.46
CA GLN A 169 11.92 0.95 4.49
C GLN A 169 11.73 -0.27 5.41
N THR A 170 11.31 -1.39 4.83
CA THR A 170 11.08 -2.69 5.50
C THR A 170 11.72 -3.82 4.70
N ASP A 171 11.94 -4.94 5.36
CA ASP A 171 12.51 -6.17 4.84
C ASP A 171 11.48 -7.09 4.16
N TYR A 172 10.19 -6.96 4.50
CA TYR A 172 9.12 -7.74 3.90
C TYR A 172 7.84 -6.95 3.66
N MET A 173 6.99 -7.45 2.77
CA MET A 173 5.61 -7.01 2.55
C MET A 173 4.69 -8.23 2.58
N ASP A 174 3.45 -8.02 3.01
CA ASP A 174 2.53 -9.12 3.31
C ASP A 174 1.79 -9.60 2.06
N VAL A 175 1.35 -8.67 1.21
CA VAL A 175 0.66 -8.99 -0.03
C VAL A 175 1.17 -8.12 -1.19
N MET A 176 1.66 -8.78 -2.22
CA MET A 176 2.00 -8.18 -3.51
C MET A 176 0.87 -8.46 -4.51
N GLN A 177 0.18 -7.43 -4.97
CA GLN A 177 -0.86 -7.55 -5.99
C GLN A 177 -0.27 -7.30 -7.38
N ILE A 178 -0.56 -8.21 -8.31
CA ILE A 178 -0.11 -8.18 -9.71
C ILE A 178 -1.39 -8.29 -10.56
N GLU A 179 -1.82 -7.19 -11.17
CA GLU A 179 -3.20 -7.01 -11.66
C GLU A 179 -3.50 -7.78 -12.97
N GLU A 180 -2.61 -7.77 -13.96
CA GLU A 180 -2.88 -8.39 -15.27
C GLU A 180 -2.29 -9.79 -15.45
N THR A 181 -1.04 -10.00 -15.06
CA THR A 181 -0.31 -11.24 -15.40
C THR A 181 -0.79 -12.44 -14.58
N MET A 182 -1.22 -12.23 -13.34
CA MET A 182 -1.65 -13.32 -12.46
C MET A 182 -3.04 -13.84 -12.79
N GLN A 183 -3.96 -12.98 -13.27
CA GLN A 183 -5.27 -13.43 -13.72
C GLN A 183 -5.13 -14.28 -14.99
N ALA A 184 -4.37 -13.82 -15.98
CA ALA A 184 -4.10 -14.60 -17.18
C ALA A 184 -3.40 -15.93 -16.86
N LEU A 185 -2.43 -15.95 -15.93
CA LEU A 185 -1.78 -17.18 -15.51
C LEU A 185 -2.73 -18.11 -14.72
N HIS A 186 -3.61 -17.54 -13.89
CA HIS A 186 -4.61 -18.31 -13.16
C HIS A 186 -5.63 -18.93 -14.12
N ASP A 187 -6.12 -18.19 -15.11
CA ASP A 187 -7.08 -18.67 -16.11
C ASP A 187 -6.48 -19.81 -16.94
N VAL A 188 -5.17 -19.75 -17.27
CA VAL A 188 -4.45 -20.87 -17.92
C VAL A 188 -4.42 -22.11 -17.03
N VAL A 189 -4.14 -21.96 -15.74
CA VAL A 189 -4.08 -23.08 -14.79
C VAL A 189 -5.48 -23.65 -14.47
N GLN A 190 -6.55 -22.87 -14.59
CA GLN A 190 -7.93 -23.33 -14.42
C GLN A 190 -8.53 -23.94 -15.71
N ALA A 191 -7.92 -23.69 -16.86
CA ALA A 191 -8.35 -24.23 -18.15
C ALA A 191 -7.82 -25.66 -18.42
N ASP A 192 -6.80 -26.09 -17.64
CA ASP A 192 -6.31 -27.48 -17.55
C ASP A 192 -7.02 -28.26 -16.44
#